data_AF-A0A955TS08-F1
#
_entry.id   AF-A0A955TS08-F1
#
_cell.length_a   1.000
_cell.length_b   1.000
_cell.length_c   1.000
_cell.angle_alpha   90.00
_cell.angle_beta   90.00
_cell.angle_gamma   90.00
#
_symmetry.space_group_name_H-M   'P 1'
#
loop_
_entity.id
_entity.type
_entity.pdbx_description
1 polymer ?
#
loop_
_entity_poly.entity_id
_entity_poly.type
_entity_poly.pdbx_seq_one_letter_code
_entity_poly.pdbx_strand_id
1 'polypeptide(L)'
;MVSVVGLIGLAISLILAAITDVREGRVPNWLTFSLAGFGIAVNTIYQGWGGFLGSIEGIALGILCLIFFYIKGGMGAGDVKLLGAIGAVMGPHLVVYVFGFAAIFGGLYSLAMLFAQGGLQYTWDRLVLLLNTLRCSYQVLTPQSHQPKE
;
A
#
# COMPACT_ATOMS: atom_id res chain seq x y z
N MET A 1 23.44 -0.23 12.50
CA MET A 1 23.81 0.13 11.11
C MET A 1 23.22 -0.90 10.17
N VAL A 2 22.65 -0.48 9.04
CA VAL A 2 22.15 -1.42 8.01
C VAL A 2 23.32 -2.02 7.25
N SER A 3 23.42 -3.34 7.23
CA SER A 3 24.50 -4.05 6.53
C SER A 3 24.33 -3.98 5.02
N VAL A 4 25.43 -3.94 4.26
CA VAL A 4 25.43 -3.97 2.78
C VAL A 4 24.68 -5.19 2.25
N VAL A 5 24.84 -6.34 2.91
CA VAL A 5 24.10 -7.58 2.60
C VAL A 5 22.58 -7.37 2.71
N GLY A 6 22.14 -6.63 3.72
CA GLY A 6 20.74 -6.26 3.91
C GLY A 6 20.21 -5.39 2.76
N LEU A 7 20.99 -4.39 2.34
CA LEU A 7 20.65 -3.51 1.23
C LEU A 7 20.52 -4.25 -0.10
N ILE A 8 21.45 -5.17 -0.39
CA ILE A 8 21.42 -5.96 -1.62
C ILE A 8 20.17 -6.85 -1.65
N GLY A 9 19.89 -7.57 -0.54
CA GLY A 9 18.71 -8.41 -0.45
C GLY A 9 17.41 -7.61 -0.59
N LEU A 10 17.35 -6.43 0.03
CA LEU A 10 16.21 -5.52 -0.08
C LEU A 10 16.02 -5.01 -1.51
N ALA A 11 17.09 -4.60 -2.20
CA ALA A 11 17.01 -4.15 -3.59
C ALA A 11 16.48 -5.24 -4.51
N ILE A 12 16.98 -6.48 -4.38
CA ILE A 12 16.51 -7.63 -5.15
C ILE A 12 15.02 -7.90 -4.88
N SER A 13 14.62 -7.92 -3.61
CA SER A 13 13.21 -8.14 -3.24
C SER A 13 12.29 -7.02 -3.74
N LEU A 14 12.72 -5.77 -3.72
CA LEU A 14 11.94 -4.65 -4.26
C LEU A 14 11.77 -4.73 -5.79
N ILE A 15 12.82 -5.12 -6.52
CA ILE A 15 12.73 -5.34 -7.96
C ILE A 15 11.75 -6.48 -8.27
N LEU A 16 11.85 -7.60 -7.55
CA LEU A 16 10.92 -8.72 -7.70
C LEU A 16 9.48 -8.32 -7.34
N ALA A 17 9.29 -7.51 -6.28
CA ALA A 17 8.00 -6.99 -5.88
C ALA A 17 7.42 -6.07 -6.97
N ALA A 18 8.22 -5.17 -7.54
CA ALA A 18 7.78 -4.30 -8.63
C ALA A 18 7.40 -5.08 -9.90
N ILE A 19 8.18 -6.10 -10.27
CA ILE A 19 7.88 -6.95 -11.43
C ILE A 19 6.57 -7.73 -11.22
N THR A 20 6.38 -8.30 -10.03
CA THR A 20 5.15 -9.06 -9.71
C THR A 20 3.93 -8.14 -9.59
N ASP A 21 4.10 -6.95 -9.00
CA ASP A 21 3.04 -5.95 -8.90
C ASP A 21 2.56 -5.49 -10.29
N VAL A 22 3.48 -5.20 -11.22
CA VAL A 22 3.12 -4.81 -12.60
C VAL A 22 2.44 -5.94 -13.37
N ARG A 23 2.81 -7.20 -13.12
CA ARG A 23 2.27 -8.37 -13.86
C ARG A 23 0.94 -8.86 -13.32
N GLU A 24 0.81 -8.96 -12.01
CA GLU A 24 -0.29 -9.64 -11.33
C GLU A 24 -1.15 -8.69 -10.49
N GLY A 25 -0.72 -7.43 -10.31
CA GLY A 25 -1.38 -6.44 -9.45
C GLY A 25 -1.39 -6.82 -7.97
N ARG A 26 -0.48 -7.72 -7.56
CA ARG A 26 -0.44 -8.29 -6.21
C ARG A 26 1.01 -8.55 -5.79
N VAL A 27 1.36 -8.07 -4.60
CA VAL A 27 2.63 -8.42 -3.95
C VAL A 27 2.50 -9.78 -3.25
N PRO A 28 3.27 -10.81 -3.63
CA PRO A 28 3.16 -12.12 -3.03
C PRO A 28 3.58 -12.13 -1.56
N ASN A 29 2.80 -12.83 -0.71
CA ASN A 29 3.10 -12.99 0.72
C ASN A 29 4.46 -13.68 0.95
N TRP A 30 4.81 -14.66 0.12
CA TRP A 30 6.07 -15.40 0.27
C TRP A 30 7.28 -14.47 0.15
N LEU A 31 7.23 -13.47 -0.73
CA LEU A 31 8.31 -12.50 -0.91
C LEU A 31 8.44 -11.58 0.31
N THR A 32 7.33 -11.09 0.86
CA THR A 32 7.31 -10.23 2.03
C THR A 32 7.78 -10.96 3.29
N PHE A 33 7.32 -12.19 3.51
CA PHE A 33 7.80 -13.01 4.63
C PHE A 33 9.28 -13.37 4.50
N SER A 34 9.74 -13.68 3.29
CA SER A 34 11.16 -14.01 3.04
C SER A 34 12.05 -12.80 3.31
N LEU A 35 11.64 -11.60 2.88
CA LEU A 35 12.38 -10.37 3.14
C LEU A 35 12.40 -10.01 4.63
N ALA A 36 11.27 -10.17 5.33
CA ALA A 36 11.21 -9.94 6.78
C ALA A 36 12.13 -10.90 7.55
N GLY A 37 12.08 -12.20 7.23
CA GLY A 37 12.96 -13.21 7.83
C GLY A 37 14.43 -12.96 7.53
N PHE A 38 14.76 -12.59 6.29
CA PHE A 38 16.11 -12.21 5.89
C PHE A 38 16.61 -10.98 6.67
N GLY A 39 15.78 -9.94 6.80
CA GLY A 39 16.13 -8.72 7.55
C GLY A 39 16.42 -9.01 9.02
N ILE A 40 15.56 -9.82 9.67
CA ILE A 40 15.78 -10.26 11.05
C ILE A 40 17.08 -11.06 11.16
N ALA A 41 17.31 -12.04 10.28
CA ALA A 41 18.50 -12.88 10.33
C ALA A 41 19.78 -12.05 10.16
N VAL A 42 19.83 -11.18 9.14
CA VAL A 42 20.98 -10.31 8.89
C VAL A 42 21.21 -9.38 10.08
N ASN A 43 20.19 -8.66 10.56
CA ASN A 43 20.40 -7.74 11.67
C ASN A 43 20.79 -8.46 12.97
N THR A 44 20.25 -9.65 13.22
CA THR A 44 20.64 -10.47 14.38
C THR A 44 22.10 -10.95 14.28
N ILE A 45 22.56 -11.34 13.09
CA ILE A 45 23.96 -11.77 12.89
C ILE A 45 24.94 -10.62 13.09
N TYR A 46 24.66 -9.43 12.55
CA TYR A 46 25.60 -8.30 12.58
C TYR A 46 25.54 -7.48 13.88
N GLN A 47 24.37 -7.38 14.52
CA GLN A 47 24.13 -6.51 15.67
C GLN A 47 23.66 -7.27 16.92
N GLY A 48 23.63 -8.61 16.86
CA GLY A 48 23.20 -9.46 17.97
C GLY A 48 21.75 -9.18 18.39
N TRP A 49 21.52 -9.21 19.70
CA TRP A 49 20.19 -9.00 20.29
C TRP A 49 19.59 -7.62 19.98
N GLY A 50 20.43 -6.57 19.91
CA GLY A 50 19.97 -5.23 19.55
C GLY A 50 19.45 -5.15 18.10
N GLY A 51 20.06 -5.91 17.18
CA GLY A 51 19.59 -6.02 15.81
C GLY A 51 18.25 -6.74 15.68
N PHE A 52 18.07 -7.82 16.45
CA PHE A 52 16.80 -8.54 16.50
C PHE A 52 15.64 -7.65 16.96
N LEU A 53 15.83 -6.96 18.09
CA LEU A 53 14.84 -6.01 18.61
C LEU A 53 14.57 -4.88 17.62
N GLY A 54 15.62 -4.28 17.05
CA GLY A 54 15.48 -3.24 16.04
C GLY A 54 14.71 -3.71 14.80
N SER A 55 14.89 -4.96 14.36
CA SER A 55 14.10 -5.51 13.26
C SER A 55 12.62 -5.67 13.61
N ILE A 56 12.30 -6.11 14.83
CA ILE A 56 10.90 -6.23 15.29
C ILE A 56 10.25 -4.85 15.40
N GLU A 57 10.94 -3.89 16.00
CA GLU A 57 10.47 -2.51 16.10
C GLU A 57 10.25 -1.90 14.70
N GLY A 58 11.16 -2.16 13.77
CA GLY A 58 11.04 -1.73 12.38
C GLY A 58 9.83 -2.34 11.67
N ILE A 59 9.56 -3.64 11.86
CA ILE A 59 8.35 -4.29 11.34
C ILE A 59 7.10 -3.65 11.93
N ALA A 60 7.06 -3.50 13.25
CA ALA A 60 5.91 -2.94 13.95
C ALA A 60 5.62 -1.51 13.49
N LEU A 61 6.64 -0.65 13.41
CA LEU A 61 6.47 0.72 12.93
C LEU A 61 6.08 0.78 11.45
N GLY A 62 6.67 -0.04 10.59
CA GLY A 62 6.32 -0.09 9.17
C GLY A 62 4.84 -0.46 8.96
N ILE A 63 4.35 -1.46 9.68
CA ILE A 63 2.93 -1.84 9.65
C ILE A 63 2.08 -0.71 10.23
N LEU A 64 2.46 -0.14 11.37
CA LEU A 64 1.71 0.90 12.05
C LEU A 64 1.54 2.17 11.18
N CYS A 65 2.54 2.53 10.38
CA CYS A 65 2.46 3.67 9.48
C CYS A 65 1.34 3.52 8.43
N LEU A 66 1.15 2.30 7.90
CA LEU A 66 0.18 2.07 6.82
C LEU A 66 -1.15 1.45 7.26
N ILE A 67 -1.23 0.90 8.47
CA ILE A 67 -2.45 0.24 8.96
C ILE A 67 -3.64 1.22 9.03
N PHE A 68 -3.38 2.50 9.35
CA PHE A 68 -4.41 3.53 9.35
C PHE A 68 -5.03 3.72 7.96
N PHE A 69 -4.21 3.74 6.90
CA PHE A 69 -4.66 3.86 5.51
C PHE A 69 -5.36 2.60 5.02
N TYR A 70 -4.89 1.42 5.47
CA TYR A 70 -5.51 0.14 5.17
C TYR A 70 -6.94 0.04 5.74
N ILE A 71 -7.13 0.42 7.01
CA ILE A 71 -8.46 0.38 7.66
C ILE A 71 -9.44 1.34 6.97
N LYS A 72 -8.96 2.48 6.45
CA LYS A 72 -9.76 3.43 5.68
C LYS A 72 -10.08 2.94 4.25
N GLY A 73 -9.61 1.77 3.85
CA GLY A 73 -9.83 1.18 2.52
C GLY A 73 -9.07 1.89 1.40
N GLY A 74 -8.09 2.75 1.74
CA GLY A 74 -7.35 3.54 0.76
C GLY A 74 -6.13 2.82 0.17
N MET A 75 -5.66 1.73 0.79
CA MET A 75 -4.42 1.05 0.41
C MET A 75 -4.56 -0.48 0.50
N GLY A 76 -3.81 -1.20 -0.34
CA GLY A 76 -3.80 -2.66 -0.34
C GLY A 76 -3.03 -3.25 0.85
N ALA A 77 -3.43 -4.44 1.30
CA ALA A 77 -2.72 -5.17 2.36
C ALA A 77 -1.28 -5.56 1.96
N GLY A 78 -0.97 -5.58 0.66
CA GLY A 78 0.36 -5.85 0.14
C GLY A 78 1.37 -4.79 0.55
N ASP A 79 1.03 -3.51 0.39
CA ASP A 79 1.91 -2.38 0.69
C ASP A 79 2.26 -2.32 2.18
N VAL A 80 1.26 -2.58 3.04
CA VAL A 80 1.45 -2.63 4.51
C VAL A 80 2.48 -3.70 4.89
N LYS A 81 2.36 -4.89 4.29
CA LYS A 81 3.29 -6.00 4.55
C LYS A 81 4.67 -5.72 4.00
N LEU A 82 4.75 -5.09 2.82
CA LEU A 82 6.02 -4.74 2.18
C LEU A 82 6.78 -3.70 3.00
N LEU A 83 6.09 -2.65 3.47
CA LEU A 83 6.72 -1.65 4.32
C LEU A 83 7.17 -2.22 5.67
N GLY A 84 6.39 -3.13 6.26
CA GLY A 84 6.81 -3.90 7.44
C GLY A 84 8.08 -4.72 7.18
N ALA A 85 8.14 -5.43 6.05
CA ALA A 85 9.33 -6.22 5.67
C ALA A 85 10.56 -5.35 5.40
N ILE A 86 10.39 -4.18 4.78
CA ILE A 86 11.45 -3.17 4.63
C ILE A 86 11.94 -2.68 6.00
N GLY A 87 11.00 -2.44 6.93
CA GLY A 87 11.30 -2.10 8.32
C GLY A 87 12.11 -3.17 9.03
N ALA A 88 11.91 -4.46 8.73
CA ALA A 88 12.71 -5.55 9.29
C ALA A 88 14.20 -5.43 8.92
N VAL A 89 14.51 -4.97 7.71
CA VAL A 89 15.87 -4.84 7.21
C VAL A 89 16.49 -3.51 7.66
N MET A 90 15.76 -2.42 7.50
CA MET A 90 16.28 -1.07 7.72
C MET A 90 16.16 -0.57 9.18
N GLY A 91 15.28 -1.16 9.96
CA GLY A 91 14.98 -0.74 11.32
C GLY A 91 13.99 0.43 11.43
N PRO A 92 13.68 0.86 12.66
CA PRO A 92 12.55 1.73 12.98
C PRO A 92 12.71 3.18 12.51
N HIS A 93 13.94 3.72 12.53
CA HIS A 93 14.15 5.11 12.12
C HIS A 93 14.02 5.29 10.61
N LEU A 94 14.59 4.38 9.83
CA LEU A 94 14.62 4.48 8.37
C LEU A 94 13.27 4.16 7.74
N VAL A 95 12.46 3.27 8.34
CA VAL A 95 11.14 2.92 7.77
C VAL A 95 10.20 4.12 7.68
N VAL A 96 10.28 5.06 8.62
CA VAL A 96 9.48 6.29 8.62
C VAL A 96 9.88 7.22 7.47
N TYR A 97 11.18 7.35 7.20
CA TYR A 97 11.65 8.11 6.04
C TYR A 97 11.22 7.45 4.72
N VAL A 98 11.34 6.12 4.62
CA VAL A 98 10.90 5.36 3.44
C VAL A 98 9.40 5.56 3.20
N PHE A 99 8.59 5.50 4.26
CA PHE A 99 7.16 5.80 4.17
C PHE A 99 6.88 7.21 3.63
N GLY A 100 7.57 8.23 4.18
CA GLY A 100 7.43 9.61 3.71
C GLY A 100 7.79 9.79 2.24
N PHE A 101 8.93 9.24 1.80
CA PHE A 101 9.32 9.28 0.39
C PHE A 101 8.35 8.50 -0.50
N ALA A 102 7.92 7.31 -0.09
CA ALA A 102 6.95 6.51 -0.84
C ALA A 102 5.62 7.26 -1.01
N ALA A 103 5.15 7.97 0.01
CA ALA A 103 3.94 8.78 -0.07
C ALA A 103 4.10 9.96 -1.06
N ILE A 104 5.25 10.65 -1.05
CA ILE A 104 5.52 11.76 -1.98
C ILE A 104 5.59 11.25 -3.42
N PHE A 105 6.36 10.19 -3.68
CA PHE A 105 6.50 9.64 -5.03
C PHE A 105 5.20 9.00 -5.54
N GLY A 106 4.47 8.30 -4.68
CA GLY A 106 3.14 7.76 -5.01
C GLY A 106 2.12 8.85 -5.31
N GLY A 107 2.14 9.94 -4.54
CA GLY A 107 1.31 11.13 -4.80
C GLY A 107 1.69 11.85 -6.10
N LEU A 108 2.98 11.97 -6.40
CA LEU A 108 3.44 12.56 -7.66
C LEU A 108 3.08 11.68 -8.86
N TYR A 109 3.19 10.36 -8.72
CA TYR A 109 2.79 9.40 -9.75
C TYR A 109 1.30 9.47 -10.05
N SER A 110 0.45 9.55 -9.02
CA SER A 110 -1.00 9.68 -9.22
C SER A 110 -1.39 11.00 -9.90
N LEU A 111 -0.74 12.11 -9.53
CA LEU A 111 -0.89 13.40 -10.22
C LEU A 111 -0.45 13.32 -11.68
N ALA A 112 0.72 12.74 -11.95
CA ALA A 112 1.22 12.58 -13.31
C ALA A 112 0.27 11.72 -14.16
N MET A 113 -0.28 10.64 -13.62
CA MET A 113 -1.30 9.82 -14.30
C MET A 113 -2.57 10.61 -14.60
N LEU A 114 -3.04 11.44 -13.66
CA LEU A 114 -4.23 12.27 -13.83
C LEU A 114 -4.08 13.23 -15.03
N PHE A 115 -2.91 13.87 -15.14
CA PHE A 115 -2.60 14.76 -16.26
C PHE A 115 -2.40 13.99 -17.58
N ALA A 116 -1.67 12.87 -17.55
CA ALA A 116 -1.35 12.09 -18.74
C ALA A 116 -2.58 11.46 -19.41
N GLN A 117 -3.59 11.08 -18.62
CA GLN A 117 -4.81 10.46 -19.15
C GLN A 117 -5.90 11.47 -19.55
N GLY A 118 -5.69 12.78 -19.37
CA GLY A 118 -6.77 13.78 -19.53
C GLY A 118 -7.97 13.52 -18.61
N GLY A 119 -7.74 12.75 -17.53
CA GLY A 119 -8.76 12.02 -16.79
C GLY A 119 -9.71 12.89 -15.97
N LEU A 120 -9.44 14.19 -15.85
CA LEU A 120 -10.34 15.08 -15.12
C LEU A 120 -11.75 15.10 -15.73
N GLN A 121 -11.86 15.05 -17.06
CA GLN A 121 -13.15 14.94 -17.75
C GLN A 121 -13.74 13.53 -17.64
N TYR A 122 -12.91 12.48 -17.76
CA TYR A 122 -13.37 11.08 -17.68
C TYR A 122 -13.84 10.65 -16.29
N THR A 123 -13.18 11.12 -15.23
CA THR A 123 -13.59 10.92 -13.84
C THR A 123 -14.86 11.71 -13.53
N TRP A 124 -14.98 12.93 -14.07
CA TRP A 124 -16.19 13.74 -13.95
C TRP A 124 -17.39 13.06 -14.62
N ASP A 125 -17.22 12.56 -15.84
CA ASP A 125 -18.27 11.85 -16.58
C ASP A 125 -18.71 10.59 -15.84
N ARG A 126 -17.78 9.81 -15.27
CA ARG A 126 -18.13 8.64 -14.44
C ARG A 126 -18.87 9.02 -13.15
N LEU A 127 -18.52 10.15 -12.53
CA LEU A 127 -19.19 10.64 -11.33
C LEU A 127 -20.64 11.06 -11.66
N VAL A 128 -20.82 11.78 -12.77
CA VAL A 128 -22.15 12.18 -13.27
C VAL A 128 -22.99 10.95 -13.64
N LEU A 129 -22.38 9.94 -14.25
CA LEU A 129 -23.06 8.70 -14.64
C LEU A 129 -23.51 7.89 -13.42
N LEU A 130 -22.67 7.81 -12.37
CA LEU A 130 -23.00 7.18 -11.09
C LEU A 130 -24.13 7.91 -10.35
N LEU A 131 -24.12 9.24 -10.32
CA LEU A 131 -25.19 10.03 -9.72
C LEU A 131 -26.51 9.84 -10.46
N ASN A 132 -26.48 9.81 -11.80
CA ASN A 132 -27.66 9.56 -12.62
C ASN A 132 -28.20 8.13 -12.45
N THR A 133 -27.34 7.13 -12.30
CA THR A 133 -27.79 5.74 -12.03
C THR A 133 -28.39 5.61 -10.64
N LEU A 134 -27.77 6.20 -9.60
CA LEU A 134 -28.33 6.20 -8.24
C LEU A 134 -29.68 6.91 -8.18
N ARG A 135 -29.85 8.03 -8.91
CA ARG A 135 -31.13 8.74 -9.02
C ARG A 135 -32.21 7.89 -9.68
N CYS A 136 -31.85 7.14 -10.73
CA CYS A 136 -32.76 6.25 -11.44
C CYS A 136 -33.12 5.02 -10.58
N SER A 137 -32.16 4.42 -9.90
CA SER A 137 -32.39 3.33 -8.94
C SER A 137 -33.28 3.77 -7.79
N TYR A 138 -33.12 5.01 -7.28
CA TYR A 138 -33.99 5.55 -6.25
C TYR A 138 -35.45 5.69 -6.73
N GLN A 139 -35.67 6.19 -7.95
CA GLN A 139 -37.02 6.31 -8.52
C GLN A 139 -37.74 4.97 -8.72
N VAL A 140 -37.00 3.91 -9.05
CA VAL A 140 -37.56 2.56 -9.23
C VAL A 140 -37.82 1.86 -7.88
N LEU A 141 -37.00 2.13 -6.85
CA LEU A 141 -37.12 1.53 -5.51
C LEU A 141 -38.16 2.19 -4.61
N THR A 142 -38.67 3.38 -4.94
CA THR A 142 -39.90 3.93 -4.34
C THR A 142 -41.12 3.47 -5.13
N PRO A 143 -41.79 2.36 -4.77
CA PRO A 143 -43.08 2.04 -5.35
C PRO A 143 -44.06 3.15 -4.98
N GLN A 144 -44.77 3.66 -5.99
CA GLN A 144 -45.88 4.60 -5.83
C GLN A 144 -46.91 3.99 -4.86
N SER A 145 -46.86 4.39 -3.58
CA SER A 145 -47.93 4.09 -2.63
C SER A 145 -49.17 4.88 -3.07
N HIS A 146 -50.02 4.20 -3.83
CA HIS A 146 -51.45 4.42 -3.98
C HIS A 146 -51.93 5.89 -4.11
N GLN A 147 -52.24 6.31 -5.34
CA GLN A 147 -53.39 7.19 -5.55
C GLN A 147 -54.64 6.29 -5.68
N PRO A 148 -55.63 6.36 -4.78
CA PRO A 148 -56.91 5.71 -5.00
C PRO A 148 -57.61 6.42 -6.16
N LYS A 149 -58.08 5.62 -7.13
CA LYS A 149 -58.91 6.09 -8.23
C LYS A 149 -60.31 6.36 -7.68
N GLU A 150 -60.73 7.62 -7.69
CA GLU A 150 -62.14 8.03 -7.79
C GLU A 150 -62.25 9.18 -8.79
#